data_AF-A0A1V5QJF7-F1
#
_entry.id   AF-A0A1V5QJF7-F1
#
_cell.length_a   1.000
_cell.length_b   1.000
_cell.length_c   1.000
_cell.angle_alpha   90.00
_cell.angle_beta   90.00
_cell.angle_gamma   90.00
#
_symmetry.space_group_name_H-M   'P 1'
#
loop_
_entity.id
_entity.type
_entity.pdbx_description
1 polymer ?
#
loop_
_entity_poly.entity_id
_entity_poly.type
_entity_poly.pdbx_seq_one_letter_code
_entity_poly.pdbx_strand_id
1 'polypeptide(L)'
;MACVDKGRKNAWGFNPRRAGITYFWGCDLGFKKDATALAICHWEQTQKGDFVLVYDYIDRMIVGEGEWENAHELDLEAILDWFEDMNQWLPGRFGVIDQYAGAMFTQLCTQRGLSFIELVHLTEAINSEAGFAIQGYINQGIARFPDVEKFIHEMGTVEAYYVGKHRIKIESPSGEKNAHDDMYDAVALAAWKAQKWMMEDGGKGFAYTGQAIQVGGEELRPGDLGVDLETASMAQLRVNERMKALERLSAARQGTMPMNARMSARRGRF
;
A
#
# COMPACT_ATOMS: atom_id res chain seq x y z
N MET A 1 -23.28 -29.78 -8.98
CA MET A 1 -22.00 -29.07 -9.14
C MET A 1 -21.88 -28.19 -7.91
N ALA A 2 -21.04 -28.57 -6.95
CA ALA A 2 -20.99 -27.93 -5.64
C ALA A 2 -20.22 -26.61 -5.77
N CYS A 3 -20.95 -25.50 -5.61
CA CYS A 3 -20.38 -24.16 -5.43
C CYS A 3 -19.78 -24.11 -4.02
N VAL A 4 -18.61 -24.72 -3.85
CA VAL A 4 -17.89 -24.74 -2.58
C VAL A 4 -17.22 -23.38 -2.43
N ASP A 5 -17.87 -22.48 -1.71
CA ASP A 5 -17.28 -21.56 -0.73
C ASP A 5 -15.80 -21.17 -0.98
N LYS A 6 -15.48 -20.65 -2.17
CA LYS A 6 -14.11 -20.23 -2.55
C LYS A 6 -13.72 -18.87 -1.97
N GLY A 7 -14.62 -18.24 -1.21
CA GLY A 7 -14.28 -17.16 -0.29
C GLY A 7 -13.33 -17.71 0.77
N ARG A 8 -12.03 -17.72 0.47
CA ARG A 8 -10.98 -18.26 1.34
C ARG A 8 -11.20 -17.78 2.77
N LYS A 9 -11.10 -18.71 3.73
CA LYS A 9 -11.45 -18.57 5.16
C LYS A 9 -10.78 -17.40 5.90
N ASN A 10 -9.90 -16.67 5.23
CA ASN A 10 -9.05 -15.61 5.76
C ASN A 10 -9.65 -14.21 5.61
N ALA A 11 -10.85 -14.07 5.03
CA ALA A 11 -11.56 -12.79 5.00
C ALA A 11 -12.08 -12.42 6.40
N TRP A 12 -11.36 -11.57 7.12
CA TRP A 12 -11.77 -11.10 8.44
C TRP A 12 -12.83 -10.02 8.31
N GLY A 13 -14.03 -10.29 8.83
CA GLY A 13 -15.03 -9.23 9.07
C GLY A 13 -15.77 -8.70 7.84
N PHE A 14 -15.78 -9.43 6.71
CA PHE A 14 -16.71 -9.05 5.62
C PHE A 14 -18.15 -9.12 6.12
N ASN A 15 -18.81 -7.97 6.11
CA ASN A 15 -20.22 -7.83 6.42
C ASN A 15 -20.83 -6.94 5.32
N PRO A 16 -21.89 -7.37 4.63
CA PRO A 16 -22.59 -6.57 3.61
C PRO A 16 -22.99 -5.15 4.06
N ARG A 17 -22.98 -4.85 5.37
CA ARG A 17 -23.16 -3.52 5.95
C ARG A 17 -21.98 -2.54 5.72
N ARG A 18 -20.87 -2.99 5.13
CA ARG A 18 -19.66 -2.21 4.84
C ARG A 18 -19.65 -1.56 3.43
N ALA A 19 -20.82 -1.35 2.83
CA ALA A 19 -20.91 -0.61 1.58
C ALA A 19 -20.30 0.80 1.72
N GLY A 20 -19.54 1.24 0.72
CA GLY A 20 -18.83 2.53 0.74
C GLY A 20 -17.40 2.48 1.27
N ILE A 21 -16.87 1.31 1.67
CA ILE A 21 -15.44 1.17 1.97
C ILE A 21 -14.62 1.20 0.69
N THR A 22 -13.55 1.98 0.71
CA THR A 22 -12.51 2.01 -0.33
C THR A 22 -11.47 0.94 -0.03
N TYR A 23 -11.49 -0.16 -0.78
CA TYR A 23 -10.50 -1.22 -0.69
C TYR A 23 -9.31 -0.98 -1.61
N PHE A 24 -8.12 -1.24 -1.08
CA PHE A 24 -6.83 -1.19 -1.77
C PHE A 24 -6.26 -2.58 -1.88
N TRP A 25 -5.90 -2.99 -3.08
CA TRP A 25 -5.35 -4.30 -3.39
C TRP A 25 -3.86 -4.16 -3.69
N GLY A 26 -3.04 -4.97 -3.04
CA GLY A 26 -1.65 -5.18 -3.39
C GLY A 26 -1.43 -6.62 -3.78
N CYS A 27 -0.82 -6.85 -4.93
CA CYS A 27 -0.50 -8.19 -5.42
C CYS A 27 0.98 -8.28 -5.76
N ASP A 28 1.59 -9.35 -5.26
CA ASP A 28 2.84 -9.86 -5.81
C ASP A 28 2.53 -11.08 -6.69
N LEU A 29 3.02 -11.11 -7.93
CA LEU A 29 2.57 -12.04 -8.97
C LEU A 29 3.67 -13.02 -9.37
N GLY A 30 3.74 -14.15 -8.67
CA GLY A 30 4.58 -15.30 -9.01
C GLY A 30 3.81 -16.45 -9.66
N PHE A 31 4.44 -17.20 -10.57
CA PHE A 31 3.80 -18.32 -11.30
C PHE A 31 4.39 -19.71 -11.03
N LYS A 32 5.70 -19.80 -10.77
CA LYS A 32 6.43 -21.09 -10.76
C LYS A 32 6.98 -21.41 -9.39
N LYS A 33 8.06 -20.73 -9.03
CA LYS A 33 8.74 -20.89 -7.74
C LYS A 33 8.30 -19.86 -6.72
N ASP A 34 7.81 -18.73 -7.22
CA ASP A 34 7.32 -17.61 -6.46
C ASP A 34 5.80 -17.74 -6.34
N ALA A 35 5.24 -17.24 -5.24
CA ALA A 35 3.82 -17.32 -4.99
C ALA A 35 3.09 -16.15 -5.68
N THR A 36 1.82 -16.34 -6.02
CA THR A 36 0.94 -15.18 -6.22
C THR A 36 0.31 -14.83 -4.88
N ALA A 37 0.68 -13.70 -4.31
CA ALA A 37 0.13 -13.20 -3.05
C ALA A 37 -0.78 -12.01 -3.26
N LEU A 38 -1.84 -11.93 -2.45
CA LEU A 38 -2.84 -10.87 -2.49
C LEU A 38 -3.10 -10.37 -1.07
N ALA A 39 -3.01 -9.06 -0.89
CA ALA A 39 -3.41 -8.36 0.31
C ALA A 39 -4.47 -7.32 -0.04
N ILE A 40 -5.54 -7.28 0.76
CA ILE A 40 -6.63 -6.31 0.60
C ILE A 40 -6.81 -5.57 1.93
N CYS A 41 -6.73 -4.25 1.87
CA CYS A 41 -6.86 -3.39 3.05
C CYS A 41 -7.78 -2.19 2.83
N HIS A 42 -8.17 -1.55 3.92
CA HIS A 42 -8.89 -0.28 3.91
C HIS A 42 -8.47 0.60 5.08
N TRP A 43 -8.80 1.89 4.98
CA TRP A 43 -8.71 2.82 6.09
C TRP A 43 -9.97 2.75 6.95
N GLU A 44 -9.81 2.43 8.23
CA GLU A 44 -10.89 2.45 9.22
C GLU A 44 -10.66 3.62 10.19
N GLN A 45 -11.69 4.42 10.44
CA GLN A 45 -11.64 5.43 11.49
C GLN A 45 -12.04 4.81 12.83
N THR A 46 -11.18 4.96 13.82
CA THR A 46 -11.43 4.53 15.20
C THR A 46 -12.43 5.46 15.89
N GLN A 47 -13.01 5.01 17.01
CA GLN A 47 -13.90 5.82 17.84
C GLN A 47 -13.28 7.12 18.35
N LYS A 48 -11.94 7.20 18.41
CA LYS A 48 -11.20 8.40 18.85
C LYS A 48 -10.98 9.40 17.72
N GLY A 49 -11.34 9.05 16.49
CA GLY A 49 -11.12 9.88 15.30
C GLY A 49 -9.81 9.58 14.56
N ASP A 50 -8.93 8.76 15.14
CA ASP A 50 -7.68 8.31 14.50
C ASP A 50 -7.98 7.30 13.39
N PHE A 51 -7.06 7.16 12.42
CA PHE A 51 -7.17 6.18 11.33
C PHE A 51 -6.26 4.98 11.59
N VAL A 52 -6.75 3.79 11.24
CA VAL A 52 -5.99 2.55 11.23
C VAL A 52 -6.10 1.89 9.85
N LEU A 53 -5.01 1.31 9.38
CA LEU A 53 -4.98 0.50 8.17
C LEU A 53 -5.36 -0.92 8.54
N VAL A 54 -6.50 -1.40 8.07
CA VAL A 54 -7.02 -2.73 8.36
C VAL A 54 -6.87 -3.60 7.14
N TYR A 55 -6.16 -4.72 7.28
CA TYR A 55 -6.12 -5.78 6.29
C TYR A 55 -7.27 -6.74 6.57
N ASP A 56 -8.22 -6.83 5.64
CA ASP A 56 -9.32 -7.79 5.75
C ASP A 56 -8.95 -9.13 5.12
N TYR A 57 -7.96 -9.15 4.24
CA TYR A 57 -7.54 -10.36 3.54
C TYR A 57 -6.05 -10.35 3.23
N ILE A 58 -5.38 -11.46 3.53
CA ILE A 58 -3.99 -11.75 3.15
C ILE A 58 -3.89 -13.23 2.85
N ASP A 59 -3.40 -13.59 1.68
CA ASP A 59 -3.21 -14.98 1.29
C ASP A 59 -2.27 -15.11 0.09
N ARG A 60 -1.88 -16.35 -0.22
CA ARG A 60 -1.08 -16.68 -1.40
C ARG A 60 -1.50 -17.99 -2.07
N MET A 61 -1.37 -18.05 -3.38
CA MET A 61 -1.29 -19.28 -4.17
C MET A 61 0.18 -19.62 -4.38
N ILE A 62 0.58 -20.86 -4.12
CA ILE A 62 1.95 -21.31 -4.36
C ILE A 62 1.94 -22.76 -4.82
N VAL A 63 2.80 -23.08 -5.78
CA VAL A 63 3.02 -24.45 -6.24
C VAL A 63 3.58 -25.29 -5.10
N GLY A 64 3.04 -26.50 -4.91
CA GLY A 64 3.47 -27.39 -3.83
C GLY A 64 2.64 -27.26 -2.54
N GLU A 65 1.67 -26.34 -2.47
CA GLU A 65 0.75 -26.23 -1.33
C GLU A 65 -0.72 -26.40 -1.76
N GLY A 66 -1.51 -27.07 -0.91
CA GLY A 66 -2.97 -27.14 -1.04
C GLY A 66 -3.45 -27.75 -2.37
N GLU A 67 -4.32 -27.02 -3.08
CA GLU A 67 -4.85 -27.46 -4.38
C GLU A 67 -3.79 -27.47 -5.50
N TRP A 68 -2.64 -26.83 -5.27
CA TRP A 68 -1.52 -26.69 -6.21
C TRP A 68 -0.35 -27.62 -5.88
N GLU A 69 -0.53 -28.59 -4.99
CA GLU A 69 0.55 -29.51 -4.53
C GLU A 69 1.26 -30.23 -5.70
N ASN A 70 0.50 -30.62 -6.72
CA ASN A 70 1.00 -31.36 -7.88
C ASN A 70 1.14 -30.50 -9.15
N ALA A 71 0.97 -29.17 -9.03
CA ALA A 71 1.11 -28.27 -10.16
C ALA A 71 2.59 -28.03 -10.50
N HIS A 72 2.89 -27.67 -11.75
CA HIS A 72 4.22 -27.22 -12.15
C HIS A 72 4.33 -25.70 -12.22
N GLU A 73 3.20 -25.03 -12.43
CA GLU A 73 3.01 -23.59 -12.44
C GLU A 73 1.56 -23.29 -12.06
N LEU A 74 1.31 -22.09 -11.54
CA LEU A 74 -0.03 -21.61 -11.27
C LEU A 74 -0.74 -21.28 -12.58
N ASP A 75 -1.99 -21.71 -12.69
CA ASP A 75 -2.83 -21.38 -13.83
C ASP A 75 -3.29 -19.92 -13.71
N LEU A 76 -2.99 -19.11 -14.74
CA LEU A 76 -3.36 -17.71 -14.83
C LEU A 76 -4.87 -17.52 -14.71
N GLU A 77 -5.67 -18.42 -15.30
CA GLU A 77 -7.14 -18.34 -15.20
C GLU A 77 -7.61 -18.62 -13.77
N ALA A 78 -6.94 -19.50 -13.04
CA ALA A 78 -7.29 -19.75 -11.64
C ALA A 78 -6.94 -18.57 -10.72
N ILE A 79 -5.83 -17.87 -11.01
CA ILE A 79 -5.50 -16.61 -10.33
C ILE A 79 -6.58 -15.56 -10.63
N LEU A 80 -7.02 -15.43 -11.89
CA LEU A 80 -8.10 -14.51 -12.27
C LEU A 80 -9.42 -14.84 -11.59
N ASP A 81 -9.82 -16.10 -11.58
CA ASP A 81 -11.04 -16.56 -10.90
C ASP A 81 -10.97 -16.25 -9.40
N TRP A 82 -9.80 -16.39 -8.77
CA TRP A 82 -9.60 -15.99 -7.38
C TRP A 82 -9.75 -14.49 -7.17
N PHE A 83 -9.24 -13.66 -8.08
CA PHE A 83 -9.42 -12.21 -8.03
C PHE A 83 -10.89 -11.81 -8.23
N GLU A 84 -11.61 -12.44 -9.16
CA GLU A 84 -13.04 -12.21 -9.35
C GLU A 84 -13.85 -12.58 -8.10
N ASP A 85 -13.58 -13.74 -7.52
CA ASP A 85 -14.19 -14.19 -6.28
C ASP A 85 -13.92 -13.17 -5.17
N MET A 86 -12.66 -12.76 -4.97
CA MET A 86 -12.31 -11.75 -3.96
C MET A 86 -12.98 -10.40 -4.23
N ASN A 87 -13.17 -9.99 -5.49
CA ASN A 87 -13.82 -8.72 -5.81
C ASN A 87 -15.34 -8.75 -5.53
N GLN A 88 -15.98 -9.93 -5.49
CA GLN A 88 -17.37 -10.05 -5.03
C GLN A 88 -17.49 -9.80 -3.53
N TRP A 89 -16.48 -10.19 -2.74
CA TRP A 89 -16.46 -10.03 -1.29
C TRP A 89 -15.85 -8.69 -0.85
N LEU A 90 -14.74 -8.26 -1.43
CA LEU A 90 -14.01 -7.06 -1.05
C LEU A 90 -13.79 -6.18 -2.29
N PRO A 91 -14.84 -5.53 -2.81
CA PRO A 91 -14.79 -4.84 -4.10
C PRO A 91 -13.67 -3.81 -4.15
N GLY A 92 -12.66 -4.08 -4.99
CA GLY A 92 -11.48 -3.25 -5.09
C GLY A 92 -11.81 -1.90 -5.72
N ARG A 93 -11.27 -0.83 -5.16
CA ARG A 93 -11.33 0.51 -5.78
C ARG A 93 -10.02 0.89 -6.44
N PHE A 94 -8.92 0.40 -5.88
CA PHE A 94 -7.57 0.63 -6.37
C PHE A 94 -6.77 -0.64 -6.18
N GLY A 95 -6.02 -1.04 -7.19
CA GLY A 95 -5.18 -2.24 -7.14
C GLY A 95 -3.84 -1.99 -7.79
N VAL A 96 -2.80 -2.62 -7.28
CA VAL A 96 -1.45 -2.56 -7.84
C VAL A 96 -0.84 -3.95 -7.95
N ILE A 97 -0.16 -4.19 -9.06
CA ILE A 97 0.56 -5.45 -9.35
C ILE A 97 1.96 -5.11 -9.84
N ASP A 98 2.90 -5.99 -9.53
CA ASP A 98 4.26 -5.99 -10.04
C ASP A 98 4.32 -6.06 -11.59
N GLN A 99 5.46 -5.65 -12.15
CA GLN A 99 5.64 -5.58 -13.61
C GLN A 99 6.01 -6.91 -14.26
N TYR A 100 6.70 -7.82 -13.55
CA TYR A 100 7.49 -8.87 -14.18
C TYR A 100 6.63 -9.82 -15.03
N ALA A 101 5.38 -10.03 -14.61
CA ALA A 101 4.39 -10.79 -15.36
C ALA A 101 3.00 -10.13 -15.45
N GLY A 102 2.85 -8.92 -14.89
CA GLY A 102 1.55 -8.29 -14.73
C GLY A 102 0.89 -7.74 -16.00
N ALA A 103 1.60 -7.52 -17.11
CA ALA A 103 1.02 -6.84 -18.29
C ALA A 103 -0.13 -7.65 -18.93
N MET A 104 0.09 -8.95 -19.17
CA MET A 104 -0.94 -9.85 -19.69
C MET A 104 -2.06 -10.05 -18.67
N PHE A 105 -1.70 -10.21 -17.38
CA PHE A 105 -2.68 -10.37 -16.30
C PHE A 105 -3.59 -9.16 -16.17
N THR A 106 -3.05 -7.93 -16.22
CA THR A 106 -3.83 -6.68 -16.14
C THR A 106 -4.81 -6.54 -17.31
N GLN A 107 -4.41 -6.97 -18.51
CA GLN A 107 -5.31 -7.00 -19.66
C GLN A 107 -6.49 -7.96 -19.42
N LEU A 108 -6.21 -9.15 -18.87
CA LEU A 108 -7.25 -10.13 -18.55
C LEU A 108 -8.15 -9.64 -17.40
N CYS A 109 -7.57 -9.05 -16.34
CA CYS A 109 -8.32 -8.38 -15.27
C CYS A 109 -9.30 -7.35 -15.85
N THR A 110 -8.86 -6.52 -16.80
CA THR A 110 -9.72 -5.54 -17.46
C THR A 110 -10.87 -6.19 -18.22
N GLN A 111 -10.60 -7.30 -18.94
CA GLN A 111 -11.64 -8.06 -19.66
C GLN A 111 -12.65 -8.71 -18.71
N ARG A 112 -12.21 -9.09 -17.50
CA ARG A 112 -13.04 -9.62 -16.41
C ARG A 112 -13.73 -8.53 -15.56
N GLY A 113 -13.59 -7.25 -15.92
CA GLY A 113 -14.22 -6.13 -15.20
C GLY A 113 -13.47 -5.64 -13.96
N LEU A 114 -12.24 -6.11 -13.74
CA LEU A 114 -11.33 -5.68 -12.67
C LEU A 114 -10.41 -4.53 -13.14
N SER A 115 -10.99 -3.49 -13.75
CA SER A 115 -10.24 -2.38 -14.35
C SER A 115 -9.59 -1.42 -13.36
N PHE A 116 -9.75 -1.65 -12.05
CA PHE A 116 -9.13 -0.86 -10.98
C PHE A 116 -7.70 -1.29 -10.67
N ILE A 117 -7.26 -2.40 -11.26
CA ILE A 117 -5.93 -2.98 -11.07
C ILE A 117 -4.97 -2.33 -12.07
N GLU A 118 -3.89 -1.76 -11.54
CA GLU A 118 -2.87 -1.04 -12.32
C GLU A 118 -1.53 -1.77 -12.24
N LEU A 119 -0.81 -1.76 -13.36
CA LEU A 119 0.58 -2.24 -13.40
C LEU A 119 1.51 -1.17 -12.84
N VAL A 120 2.32 -1.51 -11.85
CA VAL A 120 3.34 -0.61 -11.29
C VAL A 120 4.73 -1.13 -11.64
N HIS A 121 5.56 -0.26 -12.22
CA HIS A 121 6.97 -0.58 -12.42
C HIS A 121 7.72 -0.52 -11.09
N LEU A 122 7.79 -1.65 -10.39
CA LEU A 122 8.49 -1.77 -9.12
C LEU A 122 9.98 -1.51 -9.29
N THR A 123 10.40 -0.33 -8.87
CA THR A 123 11.81 0.05 -8.74
C THR A 123 12.24 -0.12 -7.29
N GLU A 124 13.56 -0.19 -7.04
CA GLU A 124 14.09 -0.21 -5.66
C GLU A 124 13.56 0.95 -4.81
N ALA A 125 13.30 2.10 -5.42
CA ALA A 125 12.72 3.25 -4.72
C ALA A 125 11.28 2.98 -4.27
N ILE A 126 10.44 2.41 -5.14
CA ILE A 126 9.05 2.07 -4.79
C ILE A 126 9.01 0.95 -3.74
N ASN A 127 9.84 -0.07 -3.88
CA ASN A 127 9.91 -1.15 -2.88
C ASN A 127 10.35 -0.60 -1.52
N SER A 128 11.33 0.31 -1.50
CA SER A 128 11.75 0.98 -0.29
C SER A 128 10.64 1.87 0.30
N GLU A 129 9.88 2.60 -0.53
CA GLU A 129 8.75 3.41 -0.07
C GLU A 129 7.65 2.54 0.54
N ALA A 130 7.28 1.44 -0.13
CA ALA A 130 6.29 0.49 0.34
C ALA A 130 6.72 -0.18 1.65
N GLY A 131 7.99 -0.57 1.76
CA GLY A 131 8.58 -1.07 3.00
C GLY A 131 8.50 -0.06 4.15
N PHE A 132 8.85 1.20 3.90
CA PHE A 132 8.76 2.25 4.92
C PHE A 132 7.32 2.55 5.33
N ALA A 133 6.38 2.49 4.38
CA ALA A 133 4.95 2.67 4.63
C ALA A 133 4.45 1.67 5.67
N ILE A 134 4.58 0.38 5.36
CA ILE A 134 4.08 -0.69 6.23
C ILE A 134 4.84 -0.74 7.56
N GLN A 135 6.17 -0.59 7.54
CA GLN A 135 6.97 -0.57 8.77
C GLN A 135 6.56 0.61 9.67
N GLY A 136 6.28 1.76 9.09
CA GLY A 136 5.76 2.93 9.80
C GLY A 136 4.42 2.62 10.48
N TYR A 137 3.50 1.98 9.77
CA TYR A 137 2.18 1.60 10.30
C TYR A 137 2.26 0.55 11.41
N ILE A 138 3.13 -0.45 11.27
CA ILE A 138 3.39 -1.47 12.29
C ILE A 138 3.98 -0.83 13.54
N ASN A 139 5.05 -0.05 13.40
CA ASN A 139 5.76 0.56 14.54
C ASN A 139 4.88 1.55 15.33
N GLN A 140 3.91 2.19 14.67
CA GLN A 140 2.95 3.09 15.30
C GLN A 140 1.73 2.37 15.89
N GLY A 141 1.59 1.06 15.66
CA GLY A 141 0.43 0.28 16.11
C GLY A 141 -0.87 0.64 15.39
N ILE A 142 -0.77 1.15 14.15
CA ILE A 142 -1.94 1.56 13.35
C ILE A 142 -2.23 0.62 12.17
N ALA A 143 -1.45 -0.45 12.00
CA ALA A 143 -1.80 -1.57 11.12
C ALA A 143 -2.51 -2.67 11.92
N ARG A 144 -3.58 -3.24 11.35
CA ARG A 144 -4.25 -4.44 11.86
C ARG A 144 -4.25 -5.52 10.80
N PHE A 145 -3.79 -6.70 11.17
CA PHE A 145 -3.69 -7.86 10.29
C PHE A 145 -4.69 -8.95 10.70
N PRO A 146 -5.18 -9.76 9.75
CA PRO A 146 -5.91 -10.97 10.07
C PRO A 146 -4.96 -12.01 10.68
N ASP A 147 -5.52 -12.92 11.48
CA ASP A 147 -4.77 -14.03 12.08
C ASP A 147 -4.55 -15.12 11.03
N VAL A 148 -3.51 -14.95 10.20
CA VAL A 148 -3.12 -15.86 9.13
C VAL A 148 -1.74 -16.43 9.47
N GLU A 149 -1.71 -17.68 9.95
CA GLU A 149 -0.51 -18.33 10.49
C GLU A 149 0.70 -18.23 9.54
N LYS A 150 0.50 -18.52 8.25
CA LYS A 150 1.57 -18.44 7.25
C LYS A 150 2.11 -17.03 7.05
N PHE A 151 1.25 -16.01 7.12
CA PHE A 151 1.67 -14.61 7.02
C PHE A 151 2.40 -14.17 8.28
N ILE A 152 1.93 -14.59 9.47
CA ILE A 152 2.63 -14.32 10.73
C ILE A 152 4.01 -14.95 10.74
N HIS A 153 4.13 -16.19 10.23
CA HIS A 153 5.42 -16.85 10.07
C HIS A 153 6.34 -16.07 9.15
N GLU A 154 5.84 -15.69 7.96
CA GLU A 154 6.58 -14.90 6.98
C GLU A 154 7.05 -13.55 7.53
N MET A 155 6.16 -12.80 8.18
CA MET A 155 6.49 -11.55 8.88
C MET A 155 7.56 -11.72 9.97
N GLY A 156 7.66 -12.91 10.57
CA GLY A 156 8.66 -13.24 11.57
C GLY A 156 10.03 -13.60 10.99
N THR A 157 10.11 -13.95 9.71
CA THR A 157 11.35 -14.36 9.04
C THR A 157 11.96 -13.28 8.16
N VAL A 158 11.14 -12.41 7.57
CA VAL A 158 11.61 -11.35 6.66
C VAL A 158 12.58 -10.39 7.35
N GLU A 159 13.69 -10.07 6.66
CA GLU A 159 14.74 -9.19 7.16
C GLU A 159 14.78 -7.85 6.42
N ALA A 160 15.05 -6.77 7.16
CA ALA A 160 15.19 -5.43 6.59
C ALA A 160 16.64 -4.95 6.64
N TYR A 161 17.20 -4.62 5.48
CA TYR A 161 18.56 -4.12 5.32
C TYR A 161 18.56 -2.65 4.91
N TYR A 162 19.37 -1.83 5.59
CA TYR A 162 19.59 -0.44 5.20
C TYR A 162 20.70 -0.37 4.14
N VAL A 163 20.30 -0.20 2.88
CA VAL A 163 21.24 -0.03 1.75
C VAL A 163 21.78 1.41 1.72
N GLY A 164 21.06 2.37 2.32
CA GLY A 164 21.50 3.75 2.47
C GLY A 164 20.64 4.55 3.43
N LYS A 165 20.93 5.85 3.58
CA LYS A 165 20.26 6.74 4.56
C LYS A 165 18.73 6.79 4.43
N HIS A 166 18.22 6.60 3.22
CA HIS A 166 16.79 6.68 2.89
C HIS A 166 16.35 5.52 1.99
N ARG A 167 17.06 4.38 2.08
CA ARG A 167 16.75 3.18 1.29
C ARG A 167 16.83 1.96 2.18
N ILE A 168 15.72 1.25 2.24
CA ILE A 168 15.65 -0.07 2.83
C ILE A 168 15.38 -1.09 1.73
N LYS A 169 15.96 -2.26 1.90
CA LYS A 169 15.62 -3.46 1.16
C LYS A 169 15.04 -4.44 2.15
N ILE A 170 13.89 -5.00 1.83
CA ILE A 170 13.25 -6.00 2.67
C ILE A 170 13.19 -7.25 1.81
N GLU A 171 13.71 -8.34 2.33
CA GLU A 171 13.77 -9.60 1.62
C GLU A 171 13.79 -10.76 2.60
N SER A 172 13.42 -11.93 2.10
CA SER A 172 13.64 -13.19 2.80
C SER A 172 15.11 -13.43 3.16
N PRO A 173 15.41 -14.05 4.32
CA PRO A 173 16.78 -14.29 4.76
C PRO A 173 17.55 -15.16 3.75
N SER A 174 18.72 -14.66 3.35
CA SER A 174 19.56 -15.33 2.36
C SER A 174 20.13 -16.65 2.91
N GLY A 175 19.59 -17.79 2.47
CA GLY A 175 20.13 -19.12 2.76
C GLY A 175 19.16 -20.10 3.42
N GLU A 176 17.95 -19.65 3.79
CA GLU A 176 16.89 -20.55 4.25
C GLU A 176 16.15 -21.18 3.06
N LYS A 177 15.99 -22.51 3.10
CA LYS A 177 15.19 -23.21 2.10
C LYS A 177 13.71 -22.91 2.34
N ASN A 178 13.01 -22.45 1.30
CA ASN A 178 11.59 -22.08 1.34
C ASN A 178 11.28 -20.82 2.16
N ALA A 179 12.22 -19.88 2.24
CA ALA A 179 11.89 -18.53 2.69
C ALA A 179 11.17 -17.78 1.56
N HIS A 180 10.05 -17.17 1.90
CA HIS A 180 9.14 -16.46 1.00
C HIS A 180 8.87 -15.07 1.58
N ASP A 181 8.74 -14.07 0.72
CA ASP A 181 8.38 -12.68 1.05
C ASP A 181 7.17 -12.19 0.24
N ASP A 182 6.53 -13.07 -0.52
CA ASP A 182 5.46 -12.71 -1.45
C ASP A 182 4.25 -12.06 -0.73
N MET A 183 3.85 -12.58 0.45
CA MET A 183 2.74 -11.99 1.22
C MET A 183 3.14 -10.67 1.86
N TYR A 184 4.39 -10.53 2.31
CA TYR A 184 4.92 -9.26 2.77
C TYR A 184 4.87 -8.20 1.66
N ASP A 185 5.32 -8.55 0.46
CA ASP A 185 5.35 -7.64 -0.69
C ASP A 185 3.94 -7.23 -1.10
N ALA A 186 2.98 -8.16 -1.15
CA ALA A 186 1.57 -7.85 -1.38
C ALA A 186 1.03 -6.86 -0.32
N VAL A 187 1.34 -7.08 0.97
CA VAL A 187 0.95 -6.20 2.08
C VAL A 187 1.56 -4.81 1.95
N ALA A 188 2.85 -4.72 1.63
CA ALA A 188 3.58 -3.48 1.47
C ALA A 188 3.02 -2.67 0.29
N LEU A 189 2.71 -3.33 -0.82
CA LEU A 189 2.10 -2.70 -2.00
C LEU A 189 0.71 -2.14 -1.71
N ALA A 190 -0.12 -2.90 -0.98
CA ALA A 190 -1.44 -2.43 -0.56
C ALA A 190 -1.33 -1.19 0.36
N ALA A 191 -0.42 -1.21 1.34
CA ALA A 191 -0.14 -0.07 2.21
C ALA A 191 0.32 1.16 1.42
N TRP A 192 1.23 0.96 0.48
CA TRP A 192 1.77 2.03 -0.36
C TRP A 192 0.68 2.69 -1.20
N LYS A 193 -0.19 1.90 -1.85
CA LYS A 193 -1.30 2.44 -2.65
C LYS A 193 -2.30 3.17 -1.75
N ALA A 194 -2.61 2.63 -0.58
CA ALA A 194 -3.49 3.26 0.41
C ALA A 194 -2.90 4.59 0.93
N GLN A 195 -1.59 4.65 1.17
CA GLN A 195 -0.89 5.85 1.61
C GLN A 195 -0.86 6.92 0.52
N LYS A 196 -0.54 6.56 -0.72
CA LYS A 196 -0.55 7.49 -1.85
C LYS A 196 -1.92 8.12 -2.05
N TRP A 197 -2.97 7.31 -2.05
CA TRP A 197 -4.33 7.82 -2.14
C TRP A 197 -4.65 8.82 -1.02
N MET A 198 -4.25 8.51 0.22
CA MET A 198 -4.45 9.41 1.36
C MET A 198 -3.70 10.74 1.21
N MET A 199 -2.51 10.74 0.59
CA MET A 199 -1.71 11.94 0.35
C MET A 199 -2.22 12.79 -0.82
N GLU A 200 -2.62 12.15 -1.92
CA GLU A 200 -2.98 12.80 -3.18
C GLU A 200 -4.43 13.29 -3.20
N ASP A 201 -5.38 12.41 -2.86
CA ASP A 201 -6.82 12.72 -2.83
C ASP A 201 -7.28 13.25 -1.46
N GLY A 202 -6.37 13.20 -0.47
CA GLY A 202 -6.45 13.95 0.78
C GLY A 202 -7.54 13.51 1.76
N GLY A 203 -8.11 12.31 1.62
CA GLY A 203 -9.28 11.92 2.43
C GLY A 203 -10.46 12.90 2.33
N LYS A 204 -10.46 13.78 1.32
CA LYS A 204 -11.45 14.87 1.14
C LYS A 204 -12.84 14.34 0.81
N GLY A 205 -12.95 13.03 0.56
CA GLY A 205 -14.18 12.29 0.40
C GLY A 205 -14.16 10.97 1.17
N PHE A 206 -13.70 10.95 2.44
CA PHE A 206 -14.09 9.87 3.36
C PHE A 206 -15.62 9.88 3.46
N ALA A 207 -16.30 9.19 2.53
CA ALA A 207 -17.72 8.93 2.60
C ALA A 207 -17.90 7.93 3.74
N TYR A 208 -18.16 8.48 4.91
CA TYR A 208 -18.33 7.78 6.17
C TYR A 208 -19.34 6.66 6.05
N THR A 209 -18.85 5.42 6.10
CA THR A 209 -19.61 4.23 6.50
C THR A 209 -20.84 3.92 5.63
N GLY A 210 -21.38 2.72 5.76
CA GLY A 210 -22.66 2.34 5.13
C GLY A 210 -23.89 3.18 5.57
N GLN A 211 -23.72 4.37 6.16
CA GLN A 211 -24.78 5.34 6.42
C GLN A 211 -25.07 6.28 5.25
N ALA A 212 -24.15 6.43 4.29
CA ALA A 212 -24.44 7.19 3.06
C ALA A 212 -25.53 6.53 2.18
N ILE A 213 -25.91 5.27 2.46
CA ILE A 213 -27.03 4.57 1.80
C ILE A 213 -28.39 4.90 2.45
N GLN A 214 -28.42 5.61 3.60
CA GLN A 214 -29.68 6.03 4.22
C GLN A 214 -30.11 7.47 3.88
N VAL A 215 -29.34 8.21 3.10
CA VAL A 215 -29.76 9.52 2.60
C VAL A 215 -29.90 9.47 1.08
N GLY A 216 -31.13 9.22 0.64
CA GLY A 216 -31.59 9.56 -0.70
C GLY A 216 -31.55 8.42 -1.70
N GLY A 217 -32.70 7.77 -1.89
CA GLY A 217 -33.02 7.06 -3.12
C GLY A 217 -33.19 8.03 -4.29
N GLU A 218 -32.14 8.76 -4.65
CA GLU A 218 -32.07 9.52 -5.89
C GLU A 218 -30.88 9.00 -6.71
N GLU A 219 -31.20 8.48 -7.90
CA GLU A 219 -30.24 8.18 -8.95
C GLU A 219 -29.34 9.41 -9.18
N LEU A 220 -28.04 9.27 -8.86
CA LEU A 220 -27.03 10.22 -9.31
C LEU A 220 -27.05 10.27 -10.84
N ARG A 221 -27.64 11.33 -11.41
CA ARG A 221 -27.50 11.64 -12.82
C ARG A 221 -26.12 12.25 -13.08
N PRO A 222 -25.44 11.89 -14.17
CA PRO A 222 -24.16 12.50 -14.53
C PRO A 222 -24.41 13.97 -14.92
N GLY A 223 -24.02 14.90 -14.05
CA GLY A 223 -24.21 16.34 -14.31
C GLY A 223 -23.59 17.28 -13.28
N ASP A 224 -23.58 16.92 -11.99
CA ASP A 224 -23.19 17.87 -10.93
C ASP A 224 -21.79 17.57 -10.35
N LEU A 225 -20.76 17.91 -11.12
CA LEU A 225 -19.42 18.18 -10.58
C LEU A 225 -19.01 19.61 -10.98
N GLY A 226 -19.74 20.59 -10.47
CA GLY A 226 -19.28 21.97 -10.40
C GLY A 226 -18.36 22.13 -9.19
N VAL A 227 -17.05 21.92 -9.38
CA VAL A 227 -16.04 22.27 -8.38
C VAL A 227 -15.82 23.78 -8.46
N ASP A 228 -16.14 24.48 -7.37
CA ASP A 228 -15.89 25.91 -7.21
C ASP A 228 -14.37 26.18 -7.18
N LEU A 229 -13.84 26.71 -8.30
CA LEU A 229 -12.40 26.93 -8.53
C LEU A 229 -11.74 27.85 -7.49
N GLU A 230 -12.50 28.67 -6.78
CA GLU A 230 -11.94 29.67 -5.86
C GLU A 230 -11.40 29.06 -4.56
N THR A 231 -11.98 27.95 -4.08
CA THR A 231 -11.52 27.30 -2.84
C THR A 231 -10.23 26.50 -3.02
N ALA A 232 -9.99 25.94 -4.20
CA ALA A 232 -8.74 25.25 -4.53
C ALA A 232 -7.54 26.22 -4.57
N SER A 233 -7.74 27.43 -5.10
CA SER A 233 -6.73 28.49 -5.21
C SER A 233 -6.22 28.97 -3.84
N MET A 234 -7.13 29.13 -2.88
CA MET A 234 -6.77 29.59 -1.53
C MET A 234 -5.99 28.56 -0.72
N ALA A 235 -6.23 27.27 -0.93
CA ALA A 235 -5.46 26.20 -0.28
C ALA A 235 -4.01 26.16 -0.81
N GLN A 236 -3.82 26.34 -2.11
CA GLN A 236 -2.50 26.38 -2.75
C GLN A 236 -1.68 27.62 -2.33
N LEU A 237 -2.33 28.77 -2.16
CA LEU A 237 -1.68 29.98 -1.65
C LEU A 237 -1.12 29.79 -0.23
N ARG A 238 -1.86 29.15 0.68
CA ARG A 238 -1.41 28.88 2.05
C ARG A 238 -0.22 27.93 2.12
N VAL A 239 -0.16 26.94 1.23
CA VAL A 239 0.98 26.01 1.14
C VAL A 239 2.24 26.74 0.67
N ASN A 240 2.11 27.61 -0.34
CA ASN A 240 3.23 28.40 -0.86
C ASN A 240 3.77 29.41 0.17
N GLU A 241 2.91 30.02 0.99
CA GLU A 241 3.36 30.90 2.07
C GLU A 241 4.13 30.15 3.16
N ARG A 242 3.69 28.93 3.49
CA ARG A 242 4.35 28.07 4.49
C ARG A 242 5.75 27.63 4.02
N MET A 243 5.90 27.31 2.73
CA MET A 243 7.21 26.98 2.13
C MET A 243 8.17 28.17 2.16
N LYS A 244 7.71 29.36 1.80
CA LYS A 244 8.53 30.59 1.86
C LYS A 244 8.97 30.94 3.29
N ALA A 245 8.15 30.66 4.29
CA ALA A 245 8.52 30.87 5.70
C ALA A 245 9.64 29.92 6.15
N LEU A 246 9.61 28.67 5.70
CA LEU A 246 10.65 27.68 5.99
C LEU A 246 11.99 28.02 5.30
N GLU A 247 11.95 28.52 4.07
CA GLU A 247 13.15 28.98 3.35
C GLU A 247 13.83 30.16 4.06
N ARG A 248 13.04 31.11 4.59
CA ARG A 248 13.57 32.25 5.37
C ARG A 248 14.22 31.79 6.68
N LEU A 249 13.64 30.80 7.36
CA LEU A 249 14.20 30.23 8.58
C LEU A 249 15.50 29.44 8.31
N SER A 250 15.58 28.77 7.16
CA SER A 250 16.79 28.09 6.68
C SER A 250 17.91 29.10 6.37
N ALA A 251 17.60 30.17 5.64
CA ALA A 251 18.57 31.20 5.28
C ALA A 251 19.11 31.96 6.51
N ALA A 252 18.28 32.17 7.53
CA ALA A 252 18.69 32.82 8.78
C ALA A 252 19.69 31.98 9.61
N ARG A 253 19.73 30.65 9.42
CA ARG A 253 20.67 29.76 10.13
C ARG A 253 22.05 29.64 9.47
N GLN A 254 22.22 30.10 8.23
CA GLN A 254 23.49 29.96 7.50
C GLN A 254 24.39 31.21 7.53
N GLY A 255 23.97 32.30 8.20
CA GLY A 255 24.74 33.54 8.27
C GLY A 255 25.37 33.84 9.63
N THR A 256 26.55 33.28 9.92
CA THR A 256 27.65 33.82 10.78
C THR A 256 28.69 32.69 10.94
N MET A 257 29.92 32.78 10.42
CA MET A 257 31.01 33.68 10.83
C MET A 257 32.03 33.90 9.68
N PRO A 258 32.61 35.10 9.55
CA PRO A 258 33.81 35.31 8.75
C PRO A 258 35.06 34.86 9.52
N MET A 259 35.83 33.92 8.97
CA MET A 259 37.22 33.66 9.42
C MET A 259 38.11 34.78 8.88
N ASN A 260 38.41 35.78 9.72
CA ASN A 260 39.48 36.73 9.44
C ASN A 260 40.83 36.14 9.84
N ALA A 261 41.70 36.01 8.84
CA ALA A 261 43.13 35.83 9.00
C ALA A 261 43.80 37.13 9.50
N ARG A 262 44.71 37.04 10.49
CA ARG A 262 46.05 37.68 10.45
C ARG A 262 46.90 37.39 11.70
N MET A 263 48.06 36.80 11.45
CA MET A 263 49.40 37.09 11.97
C MET A 263 49.55 37.78 13.35
N SER A 264 50.39 37.21 14.23
CA SER A 264 51.68 37.84 14.60
C SER A 264 52.58 36.90 15.41
N ALA A 265 53.88 37.13 15.27
CA ALA A 265 55.00 36.39 15.82
C ALA A 265 55.19 36.57 17.34
N ARG A 266 55.83 35.58 17.98
CA ARG A 266 56.71 35.68 19.18
C ARG A 266 57.50 34.37 19.30
N ARG A 267 58.77 34.31 18.88
CA ARG A 267 59.99 34.52 19.70
C ARG A 267 59.89 33.94 21.14
N GLY A 268 60.59 32.83 21.37
CA GLY A 268 61.75 32.79 22.28
C GLY A 268 61.64 32.01 23.60
N ARG A 269 62.64 31.10 23.78
CA ARG A 269 63.22 30.54 25.04
C ARG A 269 62.29 29.62 25.87
N PHE A 270 62.72 28.51 26.46
CA PHE A 270 64.02 27.92 26.81
C PHE A 270 64.06 26.45 26.41
#